data_AF-A0A0P9ICF3-F1
#
_entry.id   AF-A0A0P9ICF3-F1
#
_cell.length_a   1.000
_cell.length_b   1.000
_cell.length_c   1.000
_cell.angle_alpha   90.00
_cell.angle_beta   90.00
_cell.angle_gamma   90.00
#
_symmetry.space_group_name_H-M   'P 1'
#
loop_
_entity.id
_entity.type
_entity.pdbx_description
1 polymer ?
#
loop_
_entity_poly.entity_id
_entity_poly.type
_entity_poly.pdbx_seq_one_letter_code
_entity_poly.pdbx_strand_id
1 'polypeptide(L)'
;MPEGTRIAALFRGQQLLHPSGSTTLEVGDLLCVIGHEHDLPALGKLFSQAPQRGLDLRFFGDFVLEGDARLGEVAALYGLKLDGIDPGMPLSQFIVQKNRGEPVVGDQIEWNGTIWTVAVMDGNKIQKVGVKFPEGTRPGPGLFL
;
A
#
# COMPACT_ATOMS: atom_id res chain seq x y z
N MET A 1 15.03 -3.94 -19.56
CA MET A 1 15.59 -4.47 -18.30
C MET A 1 16.52 -3.42 -17.71
N PRO A 2 16.53 -3.22 -16.37
CA PRO A 2 17.46 -2.30 -15.71
C PRO A 2 18.92 -2.66 -15.97
N GLU A 3 19.77 -1.64 -16.00
CA GLU A 3 21.21 -1.75 -16.27
C GLU A 3 21.90 -2.43 -15.08
N GLY A 4 22.16 -3.73 -15.18
CA GLY A 4 22.67 -4.55 -14.06
C GLY A 4 21.89 -5.84 -13.80
N THR A 5 20.75 -6.02 -14.48
CA THR A 5 19.91 -7.21 -14.36
C THR A 5 20.15 -8.19 -15.50
N ARG A 6 20.14 -9.50 -15.20
CA ARG A 6 20.26 -10.57 -16.18
C ARG A 6 19.21 -11.65 -15.95
N ILE A 7 18.56 -12.09 -17.01
CA ILE A 7 17.70 -13.28 -16.97
C ILE A 7 18.60 -14.50 -16.88
N ALA A 8 18.49 -15.25 -15.78
CA ALA A 8 19.29 -16.44 -15.53
C ALA A 8 18.63 -17.70 -16.08
N ALA A 9 17.30 -17.78 -16.00
CA ALA A 9 16.54 -18.94 -16.44
C ALA A 9 15.10 -18.56 -16.78
N LEU A 10 14.51 -19.32 -17.69
CA LEU A 10 13.08 -19.35 -17.96
C LEU A 10 12.60 -20.78 -17.78
N PHE A 11 11.57 -20.99 -16.98
CA PHE A 11 10.90 -22.28 -16.85
C PHE A 11 9.51 -22.20 -17.44
N ARG A 12 9.18 -23.15 -18.31
CA ARG A 12 7.82 -23.35 -18.82
C ARG A 12 7.33 -24.72 -18.36
N GLY A 13 6.41 -24.72 -17.39
CA GLY A 13 6.06 -25.94 -16.67
C GLY A 13 7.27 -26.52 -15.93
N GLN A 14 7.75 -27.69 -16.35
CA GLN A 14 8.92 -28.36 -15.76
C GLN A 14 10.18 -28.31 -16.65
N GLN A 15 10.15 -27.55 -17.75
CA GLN A 15 11.26 -27.48 -18.71
C GLN A 15 12.04 -26.17 -18.55
N LEU A 16 13.37 -26.29 -18.40
CA LEU A 16 14.28 -25.16 -18.44
C LEU A 16 14.53 -24.74 -19.90
N LEU A 17 14.23 -23.50 -20.21
CA LEU A 17 14.54 -22.84 -21.47
C LEU A 17 15.71 -21.87 -21.25
N HIS A 18 16.74 -21.99 -22.09
CA HIS A 18 17.82 -21.02 -22.09
C HIS A 18 17.32 -19.72 -22.74
N PRO A 19 17.22 -18.60 -22.01
CA PRO A 19 16.72 -17.36 -22.57
C PRO A 19 17.70 -16.85 -23.62
N SER A 20 17.26 -16.81 -24.88
CA SER A 20 17.89 -16.04 -25.95
C SER A 20 17.23 -14.66 -26.03
N GLY A 21 17.89 -13.67 -26.65
CA GLY A 21 17.33 -12.32 -26.83
C GLY A 21 16.01 -12.27 -27.61
N SER A 22 15.60 -13.37 -28.26
CA SER A 22 14.34 -13.52 -28.99
C SER A 22 13.29 -14.36 -28.25
N THR A 23 13.52 -14.73 -26.99
CA THR A 23 12.59 -15.57 -26.24
C THR A 23 11.32 -14.80 -25.86
N THR A 24 10.18 -15.25 -26.38
CA THR A 24 8.85 -14.70 -26.04
C THR A 24 8.28 -15.38 -24.79
N LEU A 25 7.88 -14.57 -23.81
CA LEU A 25 7.25 -15.04 -22.58
C LEU A 25 5.78 -15.40 -22.82
N GLU A 26 5.33 -16.49 -22.21
CA GLU A 26 3.96 -16.98 -22.25
C GLU A 26 3.33 -16.99 -20.85
N VAL A 27 2.00 -17.05 -20.80
CA VAL A 27 1.27 -17.16 -19.53
C VAL A 27 1.66 -18.46 -18.83
N GLY A 28 2.06 -18.37 -17.56
CA GLY A 28 2.50 -19.52 -16.76
C GLY A 28 4.01 -19.75 -16.78
N ASP A 29 4.77 -18.93 -17.52
CA ASP A 29 6.23 -18.95 -17.47
C ASP A 29 6.76 -18.42 -16.13
N LEU A 30 7.79 -19.09 -15.60
CA LEU A 30 8.54 -18.66 -14.41
C LEU A 30 9.91 -18.14 -14.83
N LEU A 31 10.12 -16.84 -14.65
CA LEU A 31 11.35 -16.15 -15.02
C LEU A 31 12.24 -15.91 -13.80
N CYS A 32 13.47 -16.40 -13.83
CA CYS A 32 14.48 -16.13 -12.82
C CYS A 32 15.36 -14.95 -13.26
N VAL A 33 15.31 -13.85 -12.53
CA VAL A 33 16.11 -12.65 -12.79
C VAL A 33 17.12 -12.44 -11.66
N ILE A 34 18.38 -12.21 -12.01
CA ILE A 34 19.43 -11.82 -11.07
C ILE A 34 19.65 -10.32 -11.25
N GLY A 35 19.64 -9.58 -10.14
CA GLY A 35 19.87 -8.13 -10.09
C GLY A 35 20.36 -7.72 -8.70
N HIS A 36 20.78 -6.47 -8.56
CA HIS A 36 21.13 -5.93 -7.24
C HIS A 36 19.88 -5.47 -6.50
N GLU A 37 19.95 -5.37 -5.16
CA GLU A 37 18.80 -4.93 -4.35
C GLU A 37 18.25 -3.56 -4.79
N HIS A 38 19.11 -2.65 -5.27
CA HIS A 38 18.68 -1.34 -5.77
C HIS A 38 17.88 -1.40 -7.08
N ASP A 39 17.94 -2.52 -7.82
CA ASP A 39 17.17 -2.74 -9.04
C ASP A 39 15.77 -3.31 -8.79
N LEU A 40 15.49 -3.80 -7.57
CA LEU A 40 14.21 -4.40 -7.19
C LEU A 40 13.00 -3.49 -7.51
N PRO A 41 13.02 -2.17 -7.28
CA PRO A 41 11.88 -1.30 -7.62
C PRO A 41 11.61 -1.25 -9.12
N ALA A 42 12.66 -1.23 -9.94
CA ALA A 42 12.53 -1.17 -11.39
C ALA A 42 12.09 -2.52 -11.98
N LEU A 43 12.59 -3.63 -11.41
CA LEU A 43 12.12 -4.99 -11.72
C LEU A 43 10.64 -5.18 -11.36
N GLY A 44 10.23 -4.69 -10.19
CA GLY A 44 8.83 -4.72 -9.74
C GLY A 44 7.88 -4.03 -10.71
N LYS A 45 8.27 -2.89 -11.30
CA LYS A 45 7.45 -2.17 -12.30
C LYS A 45 7.35 -2.90 -13.64
N LEU A 46 8.38 -3.62 -14.06
CA LEU A 46 8.37 -4.34 -15.35
C LEU A 46 7.52 -5.61 -15.32
N PHE A 47 7.47 -6.28 -14.17
CA PHE A 47 6.72 -7.54 -13.99
C PHE A 47 5.46 -7.40 -13.15
N SER A 48 5.10 -6.17 -12.77
CA SER A 48 3.79 -5.90 -12.19
C SER A 48 2.70 -6.22 -13.21
N GLN A 49 1.69 -6.96 -12.78
CA GLN A 49 0.43 -7.04 -13.53
C GLN A 49 -0.09 -5.62 -13.77
N ALA A 50 -0.59 -5.34 -14.98
CA ALA A 50 -1.44 -4.16 -15.18
C ALA A 50 -2.55 -4.22 -14.12
N PRO A 51 -2.78 -3.15 -13.34
CA PRO A 51 -3.70 -3.21 -12.22
C PRO A 51 -5.06 -3.65 -12.74
N GLN A 52 -5.59 -4.75 -12.19
CA GLN A 52 -6.99 -5.07 -12.35
C GLN A 52 -7.76 -3.86 -11.82
N ARG A 53 -8.63 -3.27 -12.65
CA ARG A 53 -9.43 -2.11 -12.27
C ARG A 53 -10.23 -2.46 -11.00
N GLY A 54 -9.73 -1.98 -9.87
CA GLY A 54 -10.23 -2.32 -8.54
C GLY A 54 -9.18 -2.08 -7.47
N LEU A 55 -9.01 -0.81 -7.09
CA LEU A 55 -8.45 -0.39 -5.79
C LEU A 55 -7.04 -0.94 -5.50
N ASP A 56 -6.03 -0.39 -6.17
CA ASP A 56 -4.65 -0.54 -5.70
C ASP A 56 -4.49 0.33 -4.44
N LEU A 57 -4.87 -0.25 -3.30
CA LEU A 57 -4.92 0.37 -1.97
C LEU A 57 -3.58 1.00 -1.54
N ARG A 58 -2.48 0.59 -2.20
CA ARG A 58 -1.14 1.18 -2.08
C ARG A 58 -1.06 2.63 -2.56
N PHE A 59 -1.97 3.08 -3.42
CA PHE A 59 -2.03 4.50 -3.81
C PHE A 59 -2.47 5.41 -2.67
N PHE A 60 -3.19 4.90 -1.67
CA PHE A 60 -3.78 5.71 -0.61
C PHE A 60 -2.90 5.79 0.65
N GLY A 61 -1.76 5.11 0.69
CA GLY A 61 -0.83 5.18 1.80
C GLY A 61 0.10 3.98 1.94
N ASP A 62 0.97 4.04 2.94
CA ASP A 62 1.82 2.92 3.36
C ASP A 62 0.98 1.77 3.94
N PHE A 63 -0.16 2.11 4.56
CA PHE A 63 -1.11 1.16 5.16
C PHE A 63 -2.55 1.52 4.82
N VAL A 64 -3.45 0.54 4.91
CA VAL A 64 -4.90 0.77 4.84
C VAL A 64 -5.57 0.19 6.08
N LEU A 65 -6.41 1.00 6.71
CA LEU A 65 -7.15 0.69 7.92
C LEU A 65 -8.65 0.66 7.66
N GLU A 66 -9.36 -0.14 8.45
CA GLU A 66 -10.82 -0.19 8.43
C GLU A 66 -11.41 1.09 9.05
N GLY A 67 -12.46 1.63 8.45
CA GLY A 67 -13.09 2.88 8.89
C GLY A 67 -13.78 2.77 10.25
N ASP A 68 -14.10 1.57 10.70
CA ASP A 68 -14.67 1.30 12.03
C ASP A 68 -13.62 1.02 13.10
N ALA A 69 -12.33 1.01 12.75
CA ALA A 69 -11.24 0.90 13.71
C ALA A 69 -11.31 2.02 14.74
N ARG A 70 -11.11 1.68 16.02
CA ARG A 70 -11.16 2.64 17.12
C ARG A 70 -9.89 3.49 17.14
N LEU A 71 -10.07 4.80 17.29
CA LEU A 71 -8.94 5.74 17.33
C LEU A 71 -7.93 5.42 18.44
N GLY A 72 -8.36 4.91 19.59
CA GLY A 72 -7.46 4.48 20.67
C GLY A 72 -6.52 3.34 20.26
N GLU A 73 -7.03 2.36 19.52
CA GLU A 73 -6.24 1.20 19.06
C GLU A 73 -5.27 1.62 17.96
N VAL A 74 -5.74 2.43 17.01
CA VAL A 74 -4.90 3.02 15.95
C VAL A 74 -3.80 3.89 16.55
N ALA A 75 -4.13 4.72 17.54
CA ALA A 75 -3.17 5.57 18.22
C ALA A 75 -2.11 4.77 18.98
N ALA A 76 -2.50 3.70 19.68
CA ALA A 76 -1.56 2.82 20.36
C ALA A 76 -0.61 2.12 19.39
N LEU A 77 -1.13 1.62 18.26
CA LEU A 77 -0.35 0.86 17.28
C LEU A 77 0.70 1.72 16.56
N TYR A 78 0.35 2.97 16.25
CA TYR A 78 1.20 3.88 15.47
C TYR A 78 1.85 4.98 16.31
N GLY A 79 1.68 4.97 17.64
CA GLY A 79 2.26 5.97 18.55
C GLY A 79 1.67 7.38 18.39
N LEU A 80 0.40 7.49 17.98
CA LEU A 80 -0.28 8.75 17.74
C LEU A 80 -0.79 9.35 19.05
N LYS A 81 -0.86 10.68 19.13
CA LYS A 81 -1.44 11.39 20.29
C LYS A 81 -2.88 11.78 20.00
N LEU A 82 -3.78 11.44 20.93
CA LEU A 82 -5.21 11.73 20.77
C LEU A 82 -5.59 13.16 21.20
N ASP A 83 -4.79 13.86 21.99
CA ASP A 83 -5.01 15.27 22.37
C ASP A 83 -6.48 15.63 22.72
N GLY A 84 -7.12 14.81 23.56
CA GLY A 84 -8.50 15.02 24.01
C GLY A 84 -9.59 14.50 23.07
N ILE A 85 -9.22 13.84 21.97
CA ILE A 85 -10.15 13.08 21.11
C ILE A 85 -10.57 11.80 21.83
N ASP A 86 -11.85 11.48 21.76
CA ASP A 86 -12.40 10.25 22.33
C ASP A 86 -11.73 9.01 21.72
N PRO A 87 -11.04 8.17 22.52
CA PRO A 87 -10.40 6.95 22.02
C PRO A 87 -11.40 5.91 21.49
N GLY A 88 -12.68 5.97 21.91
CA GLY A 88 -13.73 5.09 21.43
C GLY A 88 -14.29 5.47 20.05
N MET A 89 -13.97 6.67 19.55
CA MET A 89 -14.47 7.16 18.28
C MET A 89 -13.91 6.34 17.10
N PRO A 90 -14.76 5.92 16.14
CA PRO A 90 -14.31 5.29 14.90
C PRO A 90 -13.50 6.25 14.03
N LEU A 91 -12.48 5.72 13.34
CA LEU A 91 -11.63 6.48 12.41
C LEU A 91 -12.43 7.21 11.33
N SER A 92 -13.46 6.57 10.78
CA SER A 92 -14.39 7.17 9.80
C SER A 92 -15.07 8.43 10.35
N GLN A 93 -15.59 8.37 11.57
CA GLN A 93 -16.27 9.51 12.20
C GLN A 93 -15.30 10.66 12.47
N PHE A 94 -14.08 10.33 12.89
CA PHE A 94 -13.03 11.33 13.08
C PHE A 94 -12.70 12.10 11.80
N ILE A 95 -12.56 11.39 10.68
CA ILE A 95 -12.29 12.00 9.38
C ILE A 95 -13.44 12.91 8.95
N VAL A 96 -14.69 12.46 9.11
CA VAL A 96 -15.87 13.28 8.80
C VAL A 96 -15.96 14.52 9.69
N GLN A 97 -15.56 14.46 10.97
CA GLN A 97 -15.56 15.65 11.83
C GLN A 97 -14.49 16.67 11.40
N LYS A 98 -13.36 16.18 10.88
CA LYS A 98 -12.27 17.03 10.38
C LYS A 98 -12.58 17.62 9.00
N ASN A 99 -13.15 16.84 8.09
CA ASN A 99 -13.61 17.30 6.79
C ASN A 99 -14.99 17.93 6.93
N ARG A 100 -15.08 19.26 6.83
CA ARG A 100 -16.35 19.99 6.87
C ARG A 100 -17.17 19.76 5.58
N GLY A 101 -17.74 18.57 5.41
CA GLY A 101 -18.50 18.19 4.21
C GLY A 101 -18.89 16.71 4.20
N GLU A 102 -19.60 16.30 3.15
CA GLU A 102 -19.84 14.88 2.89
C GLU A 102 -18.54 14.21 2.43
N PRO A 103 -18.14 13.09 3.04
CA PRO A 103 -16.87 12.43 2.70
C PRO A 103 -16.93 11.80 1.32
N VAL A 104 -15.88 11.99 0.53
CA VAL A 104 -15.71 11.33 -0.78
C VAL A 104 -14.37 10.61 -0.88
N VAL A 105 -14.27 9.62 -1.77
CA VAL A 105 -13.00 8.92 -2.03
C VAL A 105 -11.95 9.93 -2.51
N GLY A 106 -10.77 9.88 -1.91
CA GLY A 106 -9.67 10.80 -2.17
C GLY A 106 -9.58 11.99 -1.20
N ASP A 107 -10.56 12.18 -0.33
CA ASP A 107 -10.49 13.20 0.73
C ASP A 107 -9.31 12.96 1.66
N GLN A 108 -8.62 14.05 2.05
CA GLN A 108 -7.42 13.99 2.87
C GLN A 108 -7.51 14.87 4.11
N ILE A 109 -7.02 14.33 5.23
CA ILE A 109 -6.75 15.11 6.44
C ILE A 109 -5.32 14.88 6.91
N GLU A 110 -4.77 15.89 7.58
CA GLU A 110 -3.51 15.76 8.30
C GLU A 110 -3.77 15.66 9.80
N TRP A 111 -3.18 14.67 10.45
CA TRP A 111 -3.25 14.46 11.89
C TRP A 111 -1.99 13.79 12.39
N ASN A 112 -1.40 14.26 13.50
CA ASN A 112 -0.12 13.73 14.01
C ASN A 112 1.01 13.68 12.96
N GLY A 113 1.05 14.65 12.04
CA GLY A 113 2.02 14.68 10.95
C GLY A 113 1.90 13.51 9.96
N THR A 114 0.77 12.77 9.98
CA THR A 114 0.42 11.73 9.01
C THR A 114 -0.71 12.20 8.12
N ILE A 115 -0.69 11.75 6.86
CA ILE A 115 -1.74 12.02 5.88
C ILE A 115 -2.70 10.84 5.85
N TRP A 116 -3.98 11.11 6.06
CA TRP A 116 -5.05 10.12 6.09
C TRP A 116 -5.96 10.37 4.89
N THR A 117 -6.13 9.37 4.02
CA THR A 117 -6.89 9.51 2.77
C THR A 117 -8.08 8.55 2.76
N VAL A 118 -9.28 9.02 2.43
CA VAL A 118 -10.44 8.14 2.22
C VAL A 118 -10.19 7.26 1.00
N ALA A 119 -10.11 5.94 1.20
CA ALA A 119 -9.74 4.98 0.16
C ALA A 119 -10.96 4.26 -0.42
N VAL A 120 -11.93 3.89 0.43
CA VAL A 120 -13.14 3.17 0.02
C VAL A 120 -14.34 3.72 0.77
N MET A 121 -15.43 3.94 0.03
CA MET A 121 -16.75 4.32 0.54
C MET A 121 -17.74 3.17 0.31
N ASP A 122 -18.63 2.96 1.27
CA ASP A 122 -19.84 2.15 1.14
C ASP A 122 -21.05 3.07 1.38
N GLY A 123 -21.72 3.47 0.29
CA GLY A 123 -22.69 4.56 0.33
C GLY A 123 -22.05 5.86 0.84
N ASN A 124 -22.61 6.41 1.93
CA ASN A 124 -22.08 7.61 2.59
C ASN A 124 -21.18 7.30 3.82
N LYS A 125 -20.73 6.04 3.94
CA LYS A 125 -19.86 5.60 5.05
C LYS A 125 -18.46 5.33 4.53
N ILE A 126 -17.45 5.90 5.19
CA ILE A 126 -16.05 5.56 4.94
C ILE A 126 -15.82 4.13 5.42
N GLN A 127 -15.46 3.24 4.49
CA GLN A 127 -15.15 1.85 4.79
C GLN A 127 -13.66 1.63 4.99
N LYS A 128 -12.80 2.30 4.21
CA LYS A 128 -11.34 2.18 4.35
C LYS A 128 -10.64 3.51 4.24
N VAL A 129 -9.55 3.63 4.99
CA VAL A 129 -8.71 4.83 5.06
C VAL A 129 -7.27 4.42 4.83
N GLY A 130 -6.61 5.06 3.87
CA GLY A 130 -5.17 4.94 3.67
C GLY A 130 -4.40 5.89 4.57
N VAL A 131 -3.25 5.44 5.08
CA VAL A 131 -2.36 6.20 5.96
C VAL A 131 -0.99 6.31 5.32
N LYS A 132 -0.50 7.54 5.16
CA LYS A 132 0.83 7.83 4.63
C LYS A 132 1.65 8.60 5.64
N PHE A 133 2.86 8.10 5.89
CA PHE A 133 3.82 8.78 6.74
C PHE A 133 4.74 9.70 5.93
N PRO A 134 5.21 10.82 6.50
CA PRO A 134 6.23 11.65 5.88
C PRO A 134 7.52 10.85 5.70
N GLU A 135 8.23 11.11 4.60
CA GLU A 135 9.46 10.38 4.27
C GLU A 135 10.47 10.42 5.43
N GLY A 136 11.02 9.26 5.80
CA GLY A 136 11.97 9.11 6.90
C GLY A 136 11.36 8.81 8.28
N THR A 137 10.03 8.88 8.45
CA THR A 137 9.36 8.58 9.72
C THR A 137 8.36 7.44 9.54
N ARG A 138 8.81 6.18 9.55
CA ARG A 138 7.91 5.02 9.56
C ARG A 138 7.82 4.45 10.97
N PRO A 139 6.77 4.75 11.76
CA PRO A 139 6.43 3.89 12.87
C PRO A 139 5.81 2.62 12.27
N GLY A 140 6.63 1.57 12.12
CA GLY A 140 6.08 0.23 11.91
C GLY A 140 5.28 -0.17 13.15
N PRO A 141 4.30 -1.09 13.04
CA PRO A 141 3.62 -1.63 14.20
C PRO A 141 4.67 -2.13 15.19
N GLY A 142 4.74 -1.49 16.35
CA GLY A 142 5.59 -1.92 17.45
C GLY A 142 5.07 -3.25 17.95
N LEU A 143 5.63 -4.36 17.46
CA LEU A 143 5.52 -5.65 18.11
C LEU A 143 6.21 -5.50 19.47
N PHE A 144 5.44 -5.12 20.48
CA PHE A 144 5.80 -5.33 21.87
C PHE A 144 5.75 -6.84 22.11
N LEU A 145 6.89 -7.50 21.84
CA LEU A 145 7.20 -8.85 22.32
C LEU A 145 7.75 -8.77 23.75
#